data_AF-A0A5M5BVY3-F1
#
_entry.id   AF-A0A5M5BVY3-F1
#
_cell.length_a   1.000
_cell.length_b   1.000
_cell.length_c   1.000
_cell.angle_alpha   90.00
_cell.angle_beta   90.00
_cell.angle_gamma   90.00
#
_symmetry.space_group_name_H-M   'P 1'
#
loop_
_entity.id
_entity.type
_entity.pdbx_description
1 polymer ?
#
loop_
_entity_poly.entity_id
_entity_poly.type
_entity_poly.pdbx_seq_one_letter_code
_entity_poly.pdbx_strand_id
1 'polypeptide(L)' 'MKTLSWDKIQQGDEEAFRQLYEQYADLLYGYGMKIAGDETLVTEAIQSLFVYIFEKRETCTAPQSIPAS' A
#
# COMPACT_ATOMS: atom_id res chain seq x y z
N MET A 1 -13.71 -9.46 -10.42
CA MET A 1 -12.73 -9.40 -9.32
C MET A 1 -11.43 -8.92 -9.93
N LYS A 2 -10.96 -7.71 -9.60
CA LYS A 2 -9.67 -7.22 -10.10
C LYS A 2 -8.60 -7.83 -9.20
N THR A 3 -7.82 -8.76 -9.74
CA THR A 3 -6.74 -9.42 -9.00
C THR A 3 -5.58 -8.44 -8.91
N LEU A 4 -5.29 -7.96 -7.70
CA LEU A 4 -4.10 -7.16 -7.41
C LEU A 4 -2.86 -7.92 -7.90
N SER A 5 -2.09 -7.30 -8.80
CA SER A 5 -0.89 -7.91 -9.38
C SER A 5 0.32 -7.09 -8.97
N TRP A 6 1.09 -7.64 -8.04
CA TRP A 6 2.33 -7.03 -7.59
C TRP A 6 3.34 -6.91 -8.73
N ASP A 7 3.44 -7.91 -9.61
CA ASP A 7 4.30 -7.88 -10.78
C ASP A 7 4.03 -6.67 -11.68
N LYS A 8 2.75 -6.30 -11.87
CA LYS A 8 2.38 -5.11 -12.64
C LYS A 8 2.83 -3.83 -11.94
N ILE A 9 2.67 -3.76 -10.62
CA ILE A 9 3.14 -2.62 -9.82
C ILE A 9 4.66 -2.49 -9.95
N GLN A 10 5.41 -3.59 -9.87
CA GLN A 10 6.87 -3.59 -10.06
C GLN A 10 7.28 -3.13 -11.47
N GLN A 11 6.47 -3.46 -12.49
CA GLN A 11 6.67 -3.02 -13.87
C GLN A 11 6.28 -1.55 -14.12
N GLY A 12 5.77 -0.84 -13.10
CA GLY A 12 5.37 0.57 -13.21
C GLY A 12 3.95 0.79 -13.74
N ASP A 13 3.08 -0.22 -13.69
CA ASP A 13 1.66 -0.07 -14.04
C ASP A 13 0.95 0.82 -13.00
N GLU A 14 0.68 2.06 -13.40
CA GLU A 14 0.00 3.05 -12.56
C GLU A 14 -1.43 2.63 -12.18
N GLU A 15 -2.13 1.88 -13.03
CA GLU A 15 -3.49 1.43 -12.75
C GLU A 15 -3.48 0.33 -11.69
N ALA A 16 -2.51 -0.59 -11.75
CA ALA A 16 -2.31 -1.60 -10.71
C ALA A 16 -1.95 -0.96 -9.36
N PHE A 17 -1.11 0.09 -9.36
CA PHE A 17 -0.76 0.83 -8.15
C PHE A 17 -1.94 1.63 -7.60
N ARG A 18 -2.75 2.25 -8.47
CA ARG A 18 -3.98 2.93 -8.06
C ARG A 18 -4.97 1.99 -7.40
N GLN A 19 -5.13 0.77 -7.93
CA GLN A 19 -5.99 -0.25 -7.32
C GLN A 19 -5.49 -0.67 -5.93
N LEU A 20 -4.17 -0.78 -5.74
CA LEU A 20 -3.58 -1.00 -4.41
C LEU A 20 -3.96 0.13 -3.45
N TYR A 21 -3.80 1.38 -3.90
CA TYR A 21 -4.12 2.56 -3.10
C TYR A 21 -5.61 2.58 -2.70
N GLU A 22 -6.51 2.47 -3.67
CA GLU A 22 -7.96 2.49 -3.44
C GLU A 22 -8.42 1.35 -2.52
N GLN A 23 -7.77 0.18 -2.58
CA GLN A 23 -8.15 -0.96 -1.76
C GLN A 23 -7.70 -0.85 -0.29
N TYR A 24 -6.55 -0.21 -0.03
CA TYR A 24 -5.93 -0.22 1.30
C TYR A 24 -5.91 1.14 1.99
N ALA A 25 -6.00 2.26 1.27
CA ALA A 25 -5.92 3.60 1.87
C ALA A 25 -7.04 3.84 2.90
N ASP A 26 -8.29 3.53 2.56
CA ASP A 26 -9.43 3.72 3.47
C ASP A 26 -9.32 2.84 4.73
N LEU A 27 -8.87 1.59 4.56
CA LEU A 27 -8.68 0.67 5.68
C LEU A 27 -7.56 1.14 6.62
N LEU A 28 -6.43 1.56 6.05
CA LEU A 28 -5.29 2.10 6.79
C LEU A 28 -5.65 3.41 7.50
N TYR A 29 -6.44 4.27 6.84
CA TYR A 29 -6.93 5.50 7.44
C TYR A 29 -7.84 5.22 8.63
N GLY A 30 -8.85 4.35 8.45
CA GLY A 30 -9.74 3.97 9.55
C GLY A 30 -9.03 3.30 10.73
N TYR A 31 -7.97 2.54 10.46
CA TYR A 31 -7.15 1.93 11.51
C TYR A 31 -6.20 2.95 12.17
N GLY A 32 -5.53 3.77 11.38
CA GLY A 32 -4.64 4.83 11.86
C GLY A 32 -5.38 5.84 12.73
N MET A 33 -6.59 6.24 12.34
CA MET A 33 -7.45 7.12 13.14
C MET A 33 -7.85 6.53 14.49
N LYS A 34 -7.99 5.20 14.60
CA LYS A 34 -8.24 4.53 15.89
C LYS A 34 -7.03 4.54 16.82
N ILE A 35 -5.81 4.57 16.26
CA ILE A 35 -4.56 4.52 17.04
C ILE A 35 -4.11 5.93 17.41
N ALA A 36 -3.97 6.80 16.41
CA ALA A 36 -3.38 8.12 16.57
C ALA A 36 -4.42 9.20 16.85
N GLY A 37 -5.64 9.07 16.30
CA GLY A 37 -6.69 10.09 16.42
C GLY A 37 -6.41 11.42 15.72
N ASP A 38 -5.30 11.52 14.98
CA ASP A 38 -4.86 12.71 14.27
C ASP A 38 -4.94 12.47 12.76
N GLU A 39 -5.85 13.17 12.09
CA GLU A 39 -6.07 13.07 10.65
C GLU A 39 -4.82 13.42 9.84
N THR A 40 -4.08 14.45 10.27
CA THR A 40 -2.90 14.93 9.52
C THR A 40 -1.82 13.87 9.59
N LEU A 41 -1.51 13.41 10.80
CA LEU A 41 -0.50 12.36 11.02
C LEU A 41 -0.82 11.07 10.27
N VAL A 42 -2.09 10.63 10.31
CA VAL A 42 -2.52 9.41 9.65
C VAL A 42 -2.44 9.54 8.12
N THR A 43 -2.88 10.68 7.59
CA THR A 43 -2.84 10.93 6.14
C THR A 43 -1.41 11.03 5.63
N GLU A 44 -0.53 11.73 6.34
CA GLU A 44 0.89 11.83 5.99
C GLU A 44 1.61 10.48 6.06
N ALA A 45 1.30 9.66 7.07
CA ALA A 45 1.86 8.33 7.19
C ALA A 45 1.44 7.41 6.03
N ILE A 46 0.16 7.46 5.64
CA ILE A 46 -0.36 6.69 4.50
C ILE A 46 0.28 7.17 3.20
N GLN A 47 0.35 8.48 2.96
CA GLN A 47 1.01 9.02 1.76
C GLN A 47 2.48 8.58 1.71
N SER A 48 3.22 8.73 2.82
CA SER A 48 4.62 8.33 2.90
C SER A 48 4.81 6.84 2.62
N LEU A 49 3.90 5.99 3.12
CA LEU A 49 3.93 4.55 2.87
C LEU A 49 3.74 4.23 1.37
N PHE A 50 2.75 4.84 0.72
CA PHE A 50 2.52 4.58 -0.70
C PHE A 50 3.60 5.17 -1.60
N VAL A 51 4.11 6.37 -1.30
CA VAL A 51 5.28 6.93 -1.99
C VAL A 51 6.47 5.99 -1.85
N TYR A 52 6.75 5.50 -0.64
CA TYR A 52 7.84 4.54 -0.41
C TYR A 52 7.66 3.25 -1.22
N ILE A 53 6.45 2.67 -1.25
CA ILE A 53 6.15 1.48 -2.05
C ILE A 53 6.38 1.77 -3.54
N PHE A 54 5.93 2.94 -4.02
CA PHE A 54 6.13 3.33 -5.40
C PHE A 54 7.61 3.50 -5.74
N GLU A 55 8.38 4.21 -4.93
CA GLU A 55 9.82 4.42 -5.16
C GLU A 55 10.63 3.12 -5.05
N LYS A 56 10.23 2.22 -4.15
CA LYS A 56 10.91 0.95 -3.93
C LYS A 56 10.37 -0.21 -4.75
N ARG A 57 9.32 -0.02 -5.56
CA ARG A 57 8.68 -1.09 -6.35
C ARG A 57 9.68 -1.93 -7.17
N GLU A 58 10.74 -1.31 -7.69
CA GLU A 58 11.76 -2.00 -8.50
C GLU A 58 12.71 -2.87 -7.66
N THR A 59 12.81 -2.60 -6.35
CA THR A 59 13.73 -3.28 -5.41
C THR A 59 13.03 -4.12 -4.35
N CYS A 60 11.72 -3.92 -4.16
CA CYS A 60 10.90 -4.72 -3.27
C CYS A 60 10.60 -6.07 -3.93
N THR A 61 11.38 -7.09 -3.59
CA THR A 61 11.01 -8.48 -3.86
C THR A 61 9.62 -8.74 -3.26
N ALA A 62 8.75 -9.44 -4.00
CA ALA A 62 7.38 -9.73 -3.57
C ALA A 62 7.38 -10.22 -2.11
N PRO A 63 6.50 -9.69 -1.23
CA PRO A 63 6.49 -10.09 0.17
C PRO A 63 6.26 -11.61 0.22
N GLN A 64 7.29 -12.35 0.64
CA GLN A 64 7.16 -13.78 0.91
C GLN A 64 6.22 -13.91 2.10
N SER A 65 4.94 -14.14 1.82
CA SER A 65 3.98 -14.56 2.83
C SER A 65 4.55 -15.83 3.47
N ILE A 66 4.96 -15.75 4.74
CA ILE A 66 5.41 -16.92 5.49
C ILE A 66 4.15 -17.69 5.87
N PRO A 67 3.92 -18.91 5.36
CA PRO A 67 2.83 -19.73 5.85
C PRO A 67 3.12 -20.09 7.31
N ALA A 68 2.17 -19.76 8.20
CA ALA A 68 2.20 -20.24 9.57
C ALA A 68 2.16 -21.78 9.53
N SER A 69 3.23 -22.41 10.03
CA SER A 69 3.35 -23.85 10.23
C SER A 69 2.70 -24.26 11.55
#